data_AF-A0A0Q5SBW3-F1
#
_entry.id   AF-A0A0Q5SBW3-F1
#
_cell.length_a   1.000
_cell.length_b   1.000
_cell.length_c   1.000
_cell.angle_alpha   90.00
_cell.angle_beta   90.00
_cell.angle_gamma   90.00
#
_symmetry.space_group_name_H-M   'P 1'
#
loop_
_entity.id
_entity.type
_entity.pdbx_description
1 polymer ?
#
loop_
_entity_poly.entity_id
_entity_poly.type
_entity_poly.pdbx_seq_one_letter_code
_entity_poly.pdbx_strand_id
1 'polypeptide(L)'
;MRGMRAGTATYGKTLAGVLAVLSDVDPYGLEPGQPDGAPSDECEMEAVDLVRILLRADAVTILDVEAVWMRWFSESLVLRLGPPRMAQLVDRLNALVDGAR
;
A
#
# COMPACT_ATOMS: atom_id res chain seq x y z
N MET A 1 -18.80 -21.38 12.25
CA MET A 1 -18.36 -19.96 12.26
C MET A 1 -16.83 -19.82 12.10
N ARG A 2 -16.21 -20.43 11.08
CA ARG A 2 -14.73 -20.52 10.95
C ARG A 2 -14.13 -19.57 9.90
N GLY A 3 -14.95 -18.97 9.02
CA GLY A 3 -14.49 -18.10 7.93
C GLY A 3 -14.16 -16.65 8.32
N MET A 4 -14.83 -16.08 9.32
CA MET A 4 -14.68 -14.66 9.66
C MET A 4 -13.32 -14.32 10.28
N ARG A 5 -12.72 -15.25 11.03
CA ARG A 5 -11.39 -15.07 11.66
C ARG A 5 -10.24 -15.15 10.66
N ALA A 6 -10.38 -15.97 9.61
CA ALA A 6 -9.37 -16.07 8.55
C ALA A 6 -9.36 -14.80 7.70
N GLY A 7 -10.54 -14.26 7.35
CA GLY A 7 -10.66 -13.01 6.62
C GLY A 7 -10.06 -11.81 7.35
N THR A 8 -10.26 -11.69 8.67
CA THR A 8 -9.66 -10.60 9.46
C THR A 8 -8.14 -10.76 9.63
N ALA A 9 -7.63 -11.99 9.71
CA ALA A 9 -6.19 -12.25 9.80
C ALA A 9 -5.46 -11.92 8.48
N THR A 10 -6.02 -12.33 7.34
CA THR A 10 -5.47 -12.00 6.01
C THR A 10 -5.51 -10.50 5.76
N TYR A 11 -6.60 -9.83 6.13
CA TYR A 11 -6.72 -8.37 6.03
C TYR A 11 -5.64 -7.66 6.86
N GLY A 12 -5.47 -8.02 8.13
CA GLY A 12 -4.46 -7.42 9.00
C GLY A 12 -3.03 -7.62 8.48
N LYS A 13 -2.70 -8.82 8.00
CA LYS A 13 -1.39 -9.12 7.41
C LYS A 13 -1.14 -8.29 6.14
N THR A 14 -2.14 -8.20 5.26
CA THR A 14 -2.03 -7.44 4.00
C THR A 14 -1.89 -5.94 4.29
N LEU A 15 -2.67 -5.41 5.24
CA LEU A 15 -2.58 -4.01 5.65
C LEU A 15 -1.21 -3.64 6.21
N ALA A 16 -0.67 -4.46 7.12
CA ALA A 16 0.68 -4.25 7.65
C ALA A 16 1.74 -4.29 6.54
N GLY A 17 1.60 -5.20 5.57
CA GLY A 17 2.49 -5.29 4.42
C GLY A 17 2.41 -4.07 3.50
N VAL A 18 1.20 -3.59 3.18
CA VAL A 18 0.99 -2.40 2.35
C VAL A 18 1.60 -1.17 3.04
N LEU A 19 1.34 -0.98 4.34
CA LEU A 19 1.94 0.12 5.10
C LEU A 19 3.47 0.07 5.05
N ALA A 20 4.08 -1.09 5.30
CA ALA A 20 5.53 -1.23 5.24
C ALA A 20 6.10 -0.91 3.85
N VAL A 21 5.42 -1.30 2.77
CA VAL A 21 5.85 -0.97 1.40
C VAL A 21 5.74 0.53 1.13
N LEU A 22 4.65 1.18 1.53
CA LEU A 22 4.47 2.63 1.35
C LEU A 22 5.47 3.44 2.17
N SER A 23 5.70 3.05 3.42
CA SER A 23 6.69 3.69 4.31
C SER A 23 8.11 3.58 3.78
N ASP A 24 8.49 2.46 3.15
CA ASP A 24 9.82 2.29 2.58
C ASP A 24 10.03 3.06 1.27
N VAL A 25 8.96 3.24 0.47
CA VAL A 25 9.02 4.08 -0.72
C VAL A 25 9.14 5.57 -0.37
N ASP A 26 8.56 5.96 0.76
CA ASP A 26 8.58 7.32 1.33
C ASP A 26 8.51 8.45 0.27
N PRO A 27 7.37 8.61 -0.42
CA PRO A 27 7.25 9.57 -1.53
C PRO A 27 7.51 11.03 -1.13
N TYR A 28 7.47 11.33 0.16
CA TYR A 28 7.63 12.67 0.72
C TYR A 28 8.93 12.85 1.53
N GLY A 29 9.69 11.77 1.81
CA GLY A 29 10.90 11.86 2.63
C GLY A 29 10.58 12.14 4.11
N LEU A 30 9.46 11.65 4.62
CA LEU A 30 8.96 11.91 5.96
C LEU A 30 9.59 10.99 7.03
N GLU A 31 10.45 10.06 6.61
CA GLU A 31 11.15 9.11 7.48
C GLU A 31 10.22 8.41 8.50
N PRO A 32 9.09 7.83 8.06
CA PRO A 32 8.08 7.29 8.96
C PRO A 32 8.67 6.24 9.92
N GLY A 33 8.39 6.39 11.21
CA GLY A 33 8.91 5.52 12.28
C GLY A 33 10.28 5.92 12.86
N GLN A 34 10.90 7.00 12.37
CA GLN A 34 12.05 7.63 13.06
C GLN A 34 11.59 8.53 14.22
N PRO A 35 12.48 8.84 15.19
CA PRO A 35 12.14 9.67 16.36
C PRO A 35 11.53 11.04 16.03
N ASP A 36 11.91 11.62 14.89
CA ASP A 36 11.44 12.92 14.39
C ASP A 36 10.62 12.80 13.09
N GLY A 37 10.30 11.58 12.66
CA GLY A 37 9.57 11.29 11.42
C GLY A 37 8.06 11.24 11.63
N ALA A 38 7.31 11.12 10.53
CA ALA A 38 5.86 10.96 10.58
C ALA A 38 5.43 9.70 11.36
N PRO A 39 4.28 9.73 12.06
CA PRO A 39 3.65 8.53 12.61
C PRO A 39 3.46 7.45 11.53
N SER A 40 3.78 6.20 11.86
CA SER A 40 3.71 5.07 10.92
C SER A 40 2.28 4.74 10.44
N ASP A 41 1.26 5.28 11.10
CA ASP A 41 -0.16 5.10 10.81
C ASP A 41 -0.76 6.23 9.95
N GLU A 42 0.01 7.26 9.56
CA GLU A 42 -0.52 8.35 8.71
C GLU A 42 -1.03 7.87 7.35
N CYS A 43 -0.48 6.76 6.82
CA CYS A 43 -0.92 6.16 5.56
C CYS A 43 -2.07 5.14 5.72
N GLU A 44 -2.71 5.04 6.89
CA GLU A 44 -3.72 3.99 7.15
C GLU A 44 -4.89 4.04 6.16
N MET A 45 -5.35 5.23 5.76
CA MET A 45 -6.55 5.33 4.92
C MET A 45 -6.28 5.01 3.45
N GLU A 46 -5.14 5.42 2.91
CA GLU A 46 -4.66 5.05 1.58
C GLU A 46 -4.38 3.55 1.52
N ALA A 47 -3.70 3.02 2.54
CA ALA A 47 -3.36 1.61 2.64
C ALA A 47 -4.62 0.74 2.69
N VAL A 48 -5.68 1.16 3.40
CA VAL A 48 -6.97 0.45 3.43
C VAL A 48 -7.56 0.28 2.04
N ASP A 49 -7.52 1.32 1.19
CA ASP A 49 -8.09 1.23 -0.15
C ASP A 49 -7.25 0.34 -1.09
N LEU A 50 -5.92 0.36 -0.97
CA LEU A 50 -5.05 -0.58 -1.69
C LEU A 50 -5.27 -2.03 -1.24
N VAL A 51 -5.41 -2.28 0.06
CA VAL A 51 -5.71 -3.61 0.61
C VAL A 51 -7.04 -4.14 0.07
N ARG A 52 -8.07 -3.29 -0.03
CA ARG A 52 -9.36 -3.68 -0.60
C ARG A 52 -9.25 -4.11 -2.05
N ILE A 53 -8.42 -3.42 -2.85
CA ILE A 53 -8.20 -3.79 -4.26
C ILE A 53 -7.43 -5.11 -4.33
N LEU A 54 -6.31 -5.22 -3.61
CA LEU A 54 -5.48 -6.43 -3.55
C LEU A 54 -6.29 -7.68 -3.15
N LEU A 55 -7.09 -7.60 -2.08
CA LEU A 55 -7.88 -8.75 -1.62
C LEU A 55 -9.05 -9.11 -2.55
N ARG A 56 -9.53 -8.17 -3.37
CA ARG A 56 -10.64 -8.41 -4.29
C ARG A 56 -10.17 -8.90 -5.66
N ALA A 57 -9.09 -8.32 -6.17
CA ALA A 57 -8.62 -8.51 -7.54
C ALA A 57 -7.35 -9.37 -7.63
N ASP A 58 -6.74 -9.73 -6.49
CA ASP A 58 -5.48 -10.47 -6.37
C ASP A 58 -4.27 -9.75 -7.01
N ALA A 59 -4.47 -8.49 -7.40
CA ALA A 59 -3.45 -7.62 -8.00
C ALA A 59 -3.90 -6.15 -8.00
N VAL A 60 -2.93 -5.25 -8.10
CA VAL A 60 -3.09 -3.83 -8.41
C VAL A 60 -2.27 -3.47 -9.65
N THR A 61 -2.74 -2.50 -10.41
CA THR A 61 -2.00 -1.88 -11.52
C THR A 61 -1.42 -0.52 -11.11
N ILE A 62 -0.53 0.03 -11.95
CA ILE A 62 -0.05 1.42 -11.80
C ILE A 62 -1.23 2.40 -11.72
N LEU A 63 -2.28 2.19 -12.53
CA LEU A 63 -3.45 3.08 -12.55
C LEU A 63 -4.26 2.99 -11.27
N ASP A 64 -4.37 1.80 -10.66
CA ASP A 64 -5.07 1.65 -9.38
C ASP A 64 -4.35 2.38 -8.26
N VAL A 65 -3.02 2.21 -8.18
CA VAL A 65 -2.20 2.87 -7.17
C VAL A 65 -2.19 4.39 -7.38
N GLU A 66 -2.05 4.86 -8.62
CA GLU A 66 -2.15 6.28 -8.97
C GLU A 66 -3.52 6.87 -8.63
N ALA A 67 -4.61 6.17 -8.91
CA ALA A 67 -5.96 6.64 -8.62
C ALA A 67 -6.24 6.74 -7.12
N VAL A 68 -5.77 5.77 -6.32
CA VAL A 68 -5.85 5.85 -4.86
C VAL A 68 -5.03 7.04 -4.36
N TRP A 69 -3.79 7.19 -4.83
CA TRP A 69 -2.93 8.29 -4.40
C TRP A 69 -3.51 9.67 -4.74
N MET A 70 -3.97 9.85 -5.99
CA MET A 70 -4.60 11.08 -6.45
C MET A 70 -5.84 11.45 -5.62
N ARG A 71 -6.62 10.47 -5.17
CA ARG A 71 -7.81 10.74 -4.34
C ARG A 71 -7.46 11.31 -2.97
N TRP A 72 -6.35 10.87 -2.38
CA TRP A 72 -5.95 11.28 -1.02
C TRP A 72 -5.08 12.54 -1.01
N PHE A 73 -4.13 12.63 -1.94
CA PHE A 73 -3.15 13.72 -1.98
C PHE A 73 -3.44 14.77 -3.05
N SER A 74 -4.37 14.52 -3.98
CA SER A 74 -4.58 15.38 -5.16
C SER A 74 -3.31 15.62 -5.99
N GLU A 75 -2.38 14.67 -5.93
CA GLU A 75 -1.08 14.69 -6.60
C GLU A 75 -0.86 13.41 -7.41
N SER A 76 -0.05 13.49 -8.46
CA SER A 76 0.35 12.31 -9.22
C SER A 76 1.55 11.62 -8.58
N LEU A 77 1.37 10.37 -8.18
CA LEU A 77 2.46 9.55 -7.64
C LEU A 77 3.46 9.17 -8.73
N VAL A 78 2.96 8.88 -9.93
CA VAL A 78 3.79 8.60 -11.11
C VAL A 78 4.73 9.76 -11.40
N LEU A 79 4.25 11.01 -11.36
CA LEU A 79 5.10 12.18 -11.59
C LEU A 79 6.13 12.39 -10.47
N ARG A 80 5.76 12.07 -9.23
CA ARG A 80 6.62 12.22 -8.05
C ARG A 80 7.74 11.17 -7.98
N LEU A 81 7.41 9.89 -8.20
CA LEU A 81 8.37 8.78 -8.11
C LEU A 81 9.12 8.52 -9.42
N GLY A 82 8.48 8.84 -10.54
CA GLY A 82 8.91 8.43 -11.87
C GLY A 82 8.51 6.98 -12.22
N PRO A 83 8.43 6.64 -13.52
CA PRO A 83 7.92 5.33 -13.97
C PRO A 83 8.64 4.10 -13.39
N PRO A 84 9.99 4.06 -13.27
CA PRO A 84 10.68 2.86 -12.76
C PRO A 84 10.36 2.56 -11.29
N ARG A 85 10.31 3.58 -10.44
CA ARG A 85 9.98 3.43 -9.02
C ARG A 85 8.50 3.08 -8.83
N MET A 86 7.62 3.64 -9.65
CA MET A 86 6.20 3.28 -9.64
C MET A 86 5.98 1.80 -10.01
N ALA A 87 6.70 1.29 -11.01
CA ALA A 87 6.64 -0.14 -11.37
C ALA A 87 7.11 -1.03 -10.21
N GLN A 88 8.23 -0.68 -9.57
CA GLN A 88 8.75 -1.41 -8.41
C GLN A 88 7.78 -1.40 -7.22
N LEU A 89 7.10 -0.28 -6.98
CA LEU A 89 6.05 -0.19 -5.95
C LEU A 89 4.92 -1.17 -6.23
N VAL A 90 4.41 -1.20 -7.47
CA VAL A 90 3.34 -2.12 -7.87
C VAL A 90 3.77 -3.59 -7.72
N ASP A 91 4.97 -3.94 -8.17
CA ASP A 91 5.49 -5.31 -8.04
C ASP A 91 5.56 -5.75 -6.56
N ARG A 92 6.02 -4.87 -5.67
CA ARG A 92 6.09 -5.14 -4.24
C ARG A 92 4.72 -5.29 -3.60
N LEU A 93 3.72 -4.50 -4.02
CA LEU A 93 2.35 -4.60 -3.54
C LEU A 93 1.72 -5.94 -3.96
N ASN A 94 1.91 -6.35 -5.21
CA ASN A 94 1.38 -7.62 -5.73
C ASN A 94 2.03 -8.84 -5.06
N ALA A 95 3.32 -8.76 -4.72
CA ALA A 95 4.01 -9.84 -4.00
C ALA A 95 3.41 -10.15 -2.60
N LEU A 96 2.65 -9.22 -2.00
CA LEU A 96 2.02 -9.42 -0.70
C LEU A 96 0.91 -10.47 -0.72
N VAL A 97 0.23 -10.63 -1.87
CA VAL A 97 -0.86 -11.61 -2.04
C VAL A 97 -0.37 -12.91 -2.69
N ASP A 98 0.66 -12.84 -3.54
CA ASP A 98 1.31 -14.04 -4.11
C ASP A 98 1.99 -14.91 -3.05
N GLY A 99 2.63 -14.30 -2.04
CA GLY A 99 3.29 -15.02 -0.93
C GLY A 99 2.34 -15.49 0.19
N ALA A 100 1.03 -15.23 0.06
CA ALA A 100 0.01 -15.69 1.01
C ALA A 100 -0.66 -17.02 0.59
N ARG A 101 -0.25 -17.56 -0.56
CA ARG A 101 -0.65 -18.88 -1.09
C ARG A 101 0.22 -20.01 -0.55
#